data_AF-A0A0G1XS67-F1
#
_entry.id   AF-A0A0G1XS67-F1
#
_cell.length_a   1.000
_cell.length_b   1.000
_cell.length_c   1.000
_cell.angle_alpha   90.00
_cell.angle_beta   90.00
_cell.angle_gamma   90.00
#
_symmetry.space_group_name_H-M   'P 1'
#
loop_
_entity.id
_entity.type
_entity.pdbx_description
1 polymer ?
#
loop_
_entity_poly.entity_id
_entity_poly.type
_entity_poly.pdbx_seq_one_letter_code
_entity_poly.pdbx_strand_id
1 'polypeptide(L)'
;MKNQYFGDFGDYQKFSLLKHLRDFGGFRILVHWMKTKDDGTRDGKHIAYLEKPQTWDGYDKDVYYFLKAHRDKNERDLALFENSAHALGISFANDHIEDSANRLRLMESLSKDKNSEIVFFDPDNGIEVKSMTEQNKHKYVLWSEIDTAYRSEKSVLIYQHFSRMNRDKFIDEKVKDMVVHFSIEPFVIQVKHSVYFLLPQKKHVMKIKKALQDYNNSWKTLTTITDPYTSKSSRFEPLKSPL
;
A
#
# COMPACT_ATOMS: atom_id res chain seq x y z
N MET A 1 -3.19 -9.71 -2.09
CA MET A 1 -1.98 -9.98 -2.88
C MET A 1 -1.77 -11.48 -3.09
N LYS A 2 -1.17 -11.89 -4.22
CA LYS A 2 -0.80 -13.29 -4.50
C LYS A 2 0.67 -13.43 -4.87
N ASN A 3 1.27 -14.59 -4.58
CA ASN A 3 2.66 -14.87 -4.95
C ASN A 3 2.86 -14.87 -6.47
N GLN A 4 1.82 -15.27 -7.22
CA GLN A 4 1.89 -15.25 -8.69
C GLN A 4 2.13 -13.89 -9.34
N TYR A 5 1.86 -12.80 -8.62
CA TYR A 5 2.08 -11.44 -9.11
C TYR A 5 3.53 -10.96 -8.92
N PHE A 6 4.32 -11.71 -8.13
CA PHE A 6 5.67 -11.32 -7.75
C PHE A 6 6.51 -10.82 -8.94
N GLY A 7 7.00 -9.59 -8.83
CA GLY A 7 7.92 -8.97 -9.78
C GLY A 7 7.28 -8.33 -11.01
N ASP A 8 5.96 -8.19 -11.02
CA ASP A 8 5.32 -7.29 -11.97
C ASP A 8 5.66 -5.81 -11.68
N PHE A 9 5.23 -4.92 -12.57
CA PHE A 9 5.49 -3.49 -12.42
C PHE A 9 4.86 -2.87 -11.16
N GLY A 10 3.75 -3.43 -10.67
CA GLY A 10 3.13 -3.02 -9.42
C GLY A 10 4.06 -3.27 -8.24
N ASP A 11 4.70 -4.44 -8.17
CA ASP A 11 5.67 -4.76 -7.13
C ASP A 11 6.92 -3.89 -7.18
N TYR A 12 7.41 -3.57 -8.39
CA TYR A 12 8.52 -2.63 -8.52
C TYR A 12 8.20 -1.31 -7.82
N GLN A 13 7.00 -0.79 -8.03
CA GLN A 13 6.57 0.44 -7.41
C GLN A 13 6.28 0.30 -5.91
N LYS A 14 5.58 -0.77 -5.49
CA LYS A 14 5.28 -1.01 -4.07
C LYS A 14 6.55 -1.14 -3.25
N PHE A 15 7.49 -1.97 -3.70
CA PHE A 15 8.75 -2.23 -3.00
C PHE A 15 9.60 -0.96 -2.94
N SER A 16 9.65 -0.19 -4.03
CA SER A 16 10.35 1.09 -4.05
C SER A 16 9.72 2.13 -3.12
N LEU A 17 8.39 2.23 -3.09
CA LEU A 17 7.67 3.15 -2.18
C LEU A 17 7.90 2.76 -0.71
N LEU A 18 7.77 1.48 -0.37
CA LEU A 18 7.99 0.98 1.00
C LEU A 18 9.43 1.20 1.45
N LYS A 19 10.40 0.83 0.61
CA LYS A 19 11.84 1.09 0.81
C LYS A 19 12.09 2.59 1.02
N HIS A 20 11.51 3.45 0.19
CA HIS A 20 11.68 4.89 0.28
C HIS A 20 11.08 5.49 1.57
N LEU A 21 9.86 5.09 1.95
CA LEU A 21 9.23 5.52 3.20
C LEU A 21 10.03 5.07 4.42
N ARG A 22 10.67 3.89 4.37
CA ARG A 22 11.60 3.45 5.43
C ARG A 22 12.89 4.26 5.42
N ASP A 23 13.60 4.33 4.29
CA ASP A 23 14.98 4.83 4.23
C ASP A 23 15.05 6.36 4.34
N PHE A 24 14.28 7.05 3.49
CA PHE A 24 14.24 8.52 3.48
C PHE A 24 13.23 9.03 4.51
N GLY A 25 12.06 8.38 4.56
CA GLY A 25 11.03 8.74 5.52
C GLY A 25 11.46 8.44 6.94
N GLY A 26 12.20 7.35 7.21
CA GLY A 26 12.57 6.92 8.55
C GLY A 26 11.42 6.23 9.29
N PHE A 27 10.44 5.69 8.57
CA PHE A 27 9.28 5.04 9.17
C PHE A 27 9.55 3.57 9.51
N ARG A 28 9.05 3.13 10.66
CA ARG A 28 8.89 1.70 10.97
C ARG A 28 7.58 1.22 10.35
N ILE A 29 7.64 0.26 9.45
CA ILE A 29 6.50 -0.14 8.62
C ILE A 29 6.12 -1.58 8.94
N LEU A 30 4.83 -1.82 9.16
CA LEU A 30 4.23 -3.16 9.13
C LEU A 30 3.54 -3.34 7.78
N VAL A 31 3.94 -4.35 7.03
CA VAL A 31 3.27 -4.71 5.78
C VAL A 31 2.30 -5.85 6.04
N HIS A 32 1.07 -5.63 5.60
CA HIS A 32 0.00 -6.60 5.58
C HIS A 32 -0.39 -6.87 4.13
N TRP A 33 0.28 -7.84 3.51
CA TRP A 33 0.06 -8.18 2.10
C TRP A 33 -1.36 -8.62 1.78
N MET A 34 -2.16 -8.97 2.80
CA MET A 34 -3.49 -9.53 2.59
C MET A 34 -3.41 -10.74 1.65
N LYS A 35 -2.49 -11.66 2.00
CA LYS A 35 -2.05 -12.74 1.12
C LYS A 35 -3.19 -13.73 0.90
N THR A 36 -3.50 -14.01 -0.35
CA THR A 36 -4.51 -14.99 -0.77
C THR A 36 -3.83 -16.10 -1.57
N LYS A 37 -4.50 -17.23 -1.78
CA LYS A 37 -3.91 -18.30 -2.59
C LYS A 37 -3.77 -17.89 -4.04
N ASP A 38 -2.77 -18.44 -4.71
CA ASP A 38 -2.65 -18.38 -6.17
C ASP A 38 -3.91 -18.98 -6.80
N ASP A 39 -4.45 -18.31 -7.82
CA ASP A 39 -5.68 -18.71 -8.52
C ASP A 39 -5.39 -19.31 -9.90
N GLY A 40 -4.11 -19.47 -10.24
CA GLY A 40 -3.65 -20.06 -11.51
C GLY A 40 -3.96 -19.19 -12.73
N THR A 41 -4.45 -17.97 -12.53
CA THR A 41 -4.71 -17.03 -13.62
C THR A 41 -3.41 -16.57 -14.27
N ARG A 42 -3.58 -15.90 -15.42
CA ARG A 42 -2.50 -15.36 -16.23
C ARG A 42 -2.07 -13.95 -15.79
N ASP A 43 -2.55 -13.47 -14.65
CA ASP A 43 -2.21 -12.15 -14.12
C ASP A 43 -0.77 -12.13 -13.55
N GLY A 44 -0.19 -10.94 -13.34
CA GLY A 44 1.25 -10.80 -13.02
C GLY A 44 2.18 -10.79 -14.24
N LYS A 45 1.65 -10.44 -15.43
CA LYS A 45 2.38 -10.43 -16.71
C LYS A 45 3.08 -9.13 -17.05
N HIS A 46 2.93 -8.09 -16.23
CA HIS A 46 3.55 -6.79 -16.48
C HIS A 46 5.04 -6.81 -16.12
N ILE A 47 5.80 -7.74 -16.70
CA ILE A 47 7.23 -7.98 -16.45
C ILE A 47 8.13 -7.46 -17.57
N ALA A 48 7.56 -7.05 -18.71
CA ALA A 48 8.33 -6.58 -19.88
C ALA A 48 9.18 -5.33 -19.60
N TYR A 49 8.98 -4.66 -18.46
CA TYR A 49 9.83 -3.56 -18.01
C TYR A 49 11.22 -4.05 -17.56
N LEU A 50 11.35 -5.30 -17.09
CA LEU A 50 12.61 -5.92 -16.67
C LEU A 50 13.57 -6.19 -17.84
N GLU A 51 13.09 -6.09 -19.09
CA GLU A 51 13.92 -6.21 -20.29
C GLU A 51 14.30 -4.85 -20.89
N LYS A 52 14.01 -3.75 -20.18
CA LYS A 52 14.23 -2.38 -20.65
C LYS A 52 14.93 -1.52 -19.59
N PRO A 53 16.15 -1.88 -19.13
CA PRO A 53 16.83 -1.20 -18.04
C PRO A 53 17.00 0.31 -18.32
N GLN A 54 17.39 0.68 -19.53
CA GLN A 54 17.53 2.07 -20.02
C GLN A 54 16.29 2.95 -19.77
N THR A 55 15.11 2.35 -19.59
CA THR A 55 13.85 3.06 -19.33
C THR A 55 13.42 2.97 -17.87
N TRP A 56 13.74 1.88 -17.16
CA TRP A 56 13.08 1.56 -15.90
C TRP A 56 14.01 1.42 -14.70
N ASP A 57 15.32 1.18 -14.86
CA ASP A 57 16.22 1.02 -13.69
C ASP A 57 16.48 2.34 -12.96
N GLY A 58 16.27 3.48 -13.63
CA GLY A 58 16.46 4.81 -13.06
C GLY A 58 15.48 5.21 -11.96
N TYR A 59 14.37 4.48 -11.77
CA TYR A 59 13.39 4.79 -10.73
C TYR A 59 13.78 4.23 -9.34
N ASP A 60 14.27 3.00 -9.27
CA ASP A 60 14.96 2.38 -8.14
C ASP A 60 15.80 1.21 -8.66
N LYS A 61 17.09 1.47 -8.88
CA LYS A 61 18.01 0.51 -9.49
C LYS A 61 18.12 -0.80 -8.69
N ASP A 62 18.15 -0.69 -7.37
CA ASP A 62 18.34 -1.85 -6.49
C ASP A 62 17.14 -2.79 -6.55
N VAL A 63 15.93 -2.24 -6.42
CA VAL A 63 14.69 -3.03 -6.50
C VAL A 63 14.52 -3.60 -7.91
N TYR A 64 14.87 -2.84 -8.96
CA TYR A 64 14.79 -3.31 -10.34
C TYR A 64 15.62 -4.58 -10.57
N TYR A 65 16.91 -4.55 -10.22
CA TYR A 65 17.79 -5.69 -10.44
C TYR A 65 17.48 -6.87 -9.51
N PHE A 66 16.98 -6.59 -8.30
CA PHE A 66 16.43 -7.62 -7.43
C PHE A 66 15.27 -8.37 -8.09
N LEU A 67 14.27 -7.64 -8.61
CA LEU A 67 13.13 -8.25 -9.29
C LEU A 67 13.55 -8.99 -10.55
N LYS A 68 14.44 -8.40 -11.37
CA LYS A 68 14.97 -9.06 -12.58
C LYS A 68 15.61 -10.39 -12.26
N ALA A 69 16.51 -10.45 -11.28
CA ALA A 69 17.26 -11.64 -10.95
C ALA A 69 16.35 -12.83 -10.54
N HIS A 70 15.29 -12.57 -9.79
CA HIS A 70 14.34 -13.62 -9.38
C HIS A 70 13.39 -14.01 -10.51
N ARG A 71 12.95 -13.04 -11.33
CA ARG A 71 12.11 -13.32 -12.51
C ARG A 71 12.83 -14.14 -13.57
N ASP A 72 14.11 -13.88 -13.81
CA ASP A 72 14.95 -14.66 -14.75
C ASP A 72 15.08 -16.13 -14.29
N LYS A 73 15.00 -16.39 -12.98
CA LYS A 73 14.96 -17.74 -12.38
C LYS A 73 13.56 -18.33 -12.23
N ASN A 74 12.52 -17.59 -12.62
CA ASN A 74 11.11 -17.93 -12.41
C ASN A 74 10.74 -18.13 -10.92
N GLU A 75 11.43 -17.44 -10.00
CA GLU A 75 11.14 -17.41 -8.57
C GLU A 75 10.06 -16.37 -8.28
N ARG A 76 8.94 -16.82 -7.70
CA ARG A 76 7.75 -16.00 -7.48
C ARG A 76 7.18 -16.24 -6.08
N ASP A 77 7.70 -15.50 -5.11
CA ASP A 77 7.20 -15.50 -3.74
C ASP A 77 7.47 -14.15 -3.09
N LEU A 78 6.47 -13.57 -2.42
CA LEU A 78 6.65 -12.36 -1.62
C LEU A 78 7.73 -12.51 -0.55
N ALA A 79 7.91 -13.75 -0.04
CA ALA A 79 8.97 -14.07 0.92
C ALA A 79 10.37 -13.72 0.39
N LEU A 80 10.58 -13.67 -0.93
CA LEU A 80 11.84 -13.23 -1.52
C LEU A 80 12.13 -11.76 -1.19
N PHE A 81 11.12 -10.89 -1.28
CA PHE A 81 11.27 -9.48 -0.92
C PHE A 81 11.42 -9.34 0.60
N GLU A 82 10.57 -10.02 1.38
CA GLU A 82 10.56 -9.96 2.84
C GLU A 82 11.92 -10.31 3.46
N ASN A 83 12.62 -11.29 2.89
CA ASN A 83 13.94 -11.75 3.35
C ASN A 83 15.11 -11.04 2.64
N SER A 84 14.83 -10.07 1.77
CA SER A 84 15.88 -9.33 1.05
C SER A 84 16.43 -8.15 1.87
N ALA A 85 17.63 -7.70 1.51
CA ALA A 85 18.20 -6.47 2.06
C ALA A 85 17.31 -5.24 1.80
N HIS A 86 16.48 -5.26 0.75
CA HIS A 86 15.57 -4.16 0.41
C HIS A 86 14.42 -4.01 1.41
N ALA A 87 14.11 -5.06 2.17
CA ALA A 87 13.06 -5.08 3.19
C ALA A 87 13.59 -5.00 4.63
N LEU A 88 14.91 -4.90 4.83
CA LEU A 88 15.49 -4.84 6.18
C LEU A 88 14.84 -3.72 7.02
N GLY A 89 14.37 -4.04 8.23
CA GLY A 89 13.68 -3.09 9.11
C GLY A 89 12.20 -2.84 8.78
N ILE A 90 11.64 -3.53 7.78
CA ILE A 90 10.19 -3.65 7.55
C ILE A 90 9.70 -4.92 8.24
N SER A 91 8.60 -4.81 8.98
CA SER A 91 7.91 -5.95 9.60
C SER A 91 6.83 -6.47 8.67
N PHE A 92 6.53 -7.77 8.74
CA PHE A 92 5.57 -8.41 7.86
C PHE A 92 4.54 -9.26 8.61
N ALA A 93 3.28 -9.13 8.22
CA ALA A 93 2.15 -9.96 8.64
C ALA A 93 1.75 -10.87 7.47
N ASN A 94 2.30 -12.09 7.46
CA ASN A 94 2.38 -12.94 6.26
C ASN A 94 1.31 -14.03 6.15
N ASP A 95 0.45 -14.20 7.15
CA ASP A 95 -0.55 -15.27 7.11
C ASP A 95 -1.63 -15.02 6.04
N HIS A 96 -2.16 -16.10 5.50
CA HIS A 96 -3.26 -16.04 4.54
C HIS A 96 -4.54 -15.53 5.19
N ILE A 97 -5.21 -14.59 4.54
CA ILE A 97 -6.40 -13.89 5.07
C ILE A 97 -7.74 -14.52 4.68
N GLU A 98 -7.72 -15.60 3.90
CA GLU A 98 -8.94 -16.32 3.48
C GLU A 98 -9.64 -17.02 4.65
N ASP A 99 -8.89 -17.35 5.71
CA ASP A 99 -9.45 -17.84 6.96
C ASP A 99 -9.82 -16.67 7.87
N SER A 100 -11.10 -16.57 8.23
CA SER A 100 -11.63 -15.51 9.09
C SER A 100 -10.96 -15.47 10.46
N ALA A 101 -10.58 -16.63 11.02
CA ALA A 101 -9.89 -16.68 12.30
C ALA A 101 -8.46 -16.13 12.18
N ASN A 102 -7.71 -16.51 11.14
CA ASN A 102 -6.41 -15.91 10.83
C ASN A 102 -6.52 -14.40 10.63
N ARG A 103 -7.48 -13.95 9.83
CA ARG A 103 -7.71 -12.52 9.56
C ARG A 103 -7.95 -11.73 10.85
N LEU A 104 -8.77 -12.26 11.76
CA LEU A 104 -8.99 -11.65 13.07
C LEU A 104 -7.70 -11.61 13.90
N ARG A 105 -6.95 -12.72 13.98
CA ARG A 105 -5.68 -12.76 14.73
C ARG A 105 -4.65 -11.76 14.20
N LEU A 106 -4.58 -11.58 12.89
CA LEU A 106 -3.70 -10.58 12.27
C LEU A 106 -4.10 -9.16 12.68
N MET A 107 -5.40 -8.85 12.72
CA MET A 107 -5.87 -7.53 13.17
C MET A 107 -5.65 -7.31 14.66
N GLU A 108 -5.83 -8.34 15.49
CA GLU A 108 -5.47 -8.27 16.91
C GLU A 108 -3.97 -8.02 17.11
N SER A 109 -3.11 -8.72 16.37
CA SER A 109 -1.66 -8.51 16.41
C SER A 109 -1.29 -7.09 15.99
N LEU A 110 -1.86 -6.61 14.88
CA LEU A 110 -1.67 -5.25 14.37
C LEU A 110 -2.08 -4.18 15.38
N SER A 111 -3.20 -4.36 16.08
CA SER A 111 -3.65 -3.39 17.10
C SER A 111 -2.73 -3.33 18.32
N LYS A 112 -2.10 -4.46 18.67
CA LYS A 112 -1.15 -4.60 19.78
C LYS A 112 0.26 -4.14 19.41
N ASP A 113 0.62 -4.16 18.14
CA ASP A 113 1.93 -3.69 17.67
C ASP A 113 2.13 -2.20 18.02
N LYS A 114 3.14 -1.91 18.83
CA LYS A 114 3.54 -0.53 19.18
C LYS A 114 4.79 -0.08 18.43
N ASN A 115 5.42 -0.98 17.68
CA ASN A 115 6.68 -0.70 17.02
C ASN A 115 6.46 -0.02 15.67
N SER A 116 5.39 -0.33 14.93
CA SER A 116 5.19 0.26 13.60
C SER A 116 4.46 1.59 13.65
N GLU A 117 4.90 2.53 12.81
CA GLU A 117 4.33 3.86 12.63
C GLU A 117 3.38 3.93 11.43
N ILE A 118 3.65 3.11 10.41
CA ILE A 118 2.83 2.94 9.21
C ILE A 118 2.42 1.47 9.12
N VAL A 119 1.16 1.23 8.79
CA VAL A 119 0.75 -0.08 8.25
C VAL A 119 0.42 0.06 6.77
N PHE A 120 0.88 -0.90 5.97
CA PHE A 120 0.55 -1.01 4.55
C PHE A 120 -0.40 -2.18 4.31
N PHE A 121 -1.56 -1.92 3.70
CA PHE A 121 -2.48 -2.96 3.23
C PHE A 121 -2.38 -3.12 1.71
N ASP A 122 -2.15 -4.36 1.24
CA ASP A 122 -2.08 -4.72 -0.20
C ASP A 122 -3.20 -5.70 -0.64
N PRO A 123 -4.49 -5.31 -0.51
CA PRO A 123 -5.61 -6.14 -0.95
C PRO A 123 -5.57 -6.37 -2.48
N ASP A 124 -6.11 -7.51 -2.92
CA ASP A 124 -6.21 -7.83 -4.36
C ASP A 124 -7.04 -6.81 -5.16
N ASN A 125 -8.09 -6.25 -4.58
CA ASN A 125 -9.00 -5.31 -5.25
C ASN A 125 -8.96 -3.90 -4.66
N GLY A 126 -8.63 -3.75 -3.38
CA GLY A 126 -8.67 -2.46 -2.68
C GLY A 126 -9.57 -2.45 -1.45
N ILE A 127 -10.19 -1.29 -1.19
CA ILE A 127 -11.10 -1.08 -0.06
C ILE A 127 -12.48 -1.69 -0.36
N GLU A 128 -13.14 -2.22 0.67
CA GLU A 128 -14.46 -2.85 0.57
C GLU A 128 -15.49 -1.97 -0.17
N VAL A 129 -16.41 -2.65 -0.84
CA VAL A 129 -17.46 -2.07 -1.68
C VAL A 129 -18.80 -2.74 -1.38
N LYS A 130 -19.90 -2.05 -1.69
CA LYS A 130 -21.26 -2.56 -1.43
C LYS A 130 -21.57 -3.91 -2.08
N SER A 131 -20.92 -4.22 -3.21
CA SER A 131 -21.09 -5.48 -3.94
C SER A 131 -20.17 -6.62 -3.48
N MET A 132 -19.38 -6.39 -2.43
CA MET A 132 -18.57 -7.44 -1.80
C MET A 132 -19.48 -8.54 -1.23
N THR A 133 -19.06 -9.79 -1.39
CA THR A 133 -19.71 -10.96 -0.80
C THR A 133 -18.72 -11.66 0.13
N GLU A 134 -19.21 -12.53 1.02
CA GLU A 134 -18.30 -13.32 1.87
C GLU A 134 -17.30 -14.15 1.06
N GLN A 135 -17.66 -14.60 -0.14
CA GLN A 135 -16.75 -15.38 -1.00
C GLN A 135 -15.57 -14.56 -1.53
N ASN A 136 -15.72 -13.24 -1.74
CA ASN A 136 -14.67 -12.39 -2.30
C ASN A 136 -14.12 -11.35 -1.31
N LYS A 137 -14.59 -11.36 -0.07
CA LYS A 137 -14.18 -10.47 1.03
C LYS A 137 -12.69 -10.47 1.31
N HIS A 138 -12.01 -11.59 1.08
CA HIS A 138 -10.55 -11.68 1.19
C HIS A 138 -9.82 -10.82 0.16
N LYS A 139 -10.48 -10.35 -0.90
CA LYS A 139 -9.86 -9.46 -1.89
C LYS A 139 -9.86 -8.00 -1.47
N TYR A 140 -10.50 -7.66 -0.35
CA TYR A 140 -10.68 -6.30 0.10
C TYR A 140 -10.15 -6.08 1.51
N VAL A 141 -9.65 -4.88 1.78
CA VAL A 141 -9.49 -4.35 3.15
C VAL A 141 -10.81 -3.73 3.60
N LEU A 142 -11.26 -4.03 4.81
CA LEU A 142 -12.51 -3.49 5.35
C LEU A 142 -12.27 -2.12 5.98
N TRP A 143 -13.28 -1.26 6.01
CA TRP A 143 -13.23 0.02 6.71
C TRP A 143 -12.97 -0.18 8.20
N SER A 144 -13.48 -1.25 8.82
CA SER A 144 -13.21 -1.60 10.21
C SER A 144 -11.75 -1.96 10.47
N GLU A 145 -11.04 -2.54 9.50
CA GLU A 145 -9.62 -2.87 9.61
C GLU A 145 -8.75 -1.62 9.47
N ILE A 146 -9.13 -0.72 8.55
CA ILE A 146 -8.51 0.60 8.42
C ILE A 146 -8.71 1.40 9.72
N ASP A 147 -9.93 1.40 10.28
CA ASP A 147 -10.23 2.06 11.55
C ASP A 147 -9.44 1.46 12.72
N THR A 148 -9.35 0.13 12.81
CA THR A 148 -8.54 -0.56 13.80
C THR A 148 -7.08 -0.11 13.74
N ALA A 149 -6.49 -0.05 12.53
CA ALA A 149 -5.14 0.42 12.33
C ALA A 149 -4.96 1.90 12.72
N TYR A 150 -5.87 2.76 12.25
CA TYR A 150 -5.79 4.20 12.48
C TYR A 150 -5.96 4.55 13.96
N ARG A 151 -6.93 3.95 14.66
CA ARG A 151 -7.13 4.11 16.11
C ARG A 151 -5.99 3.53 16.94
N SER A 152 -5.20 2.62 16.37
CA SER A 152 -3.96 2.10 16.96
C SER A 152 -2.75 3.02 16.73
N GLU A 153 -2.99 4.31 16.45
CA GLU A 153 -2.00 5.38 16.27
C GLU A 153 -1.01 5.19 15.10
N LYS A 154 -1.41 4.41 14.09
CA LYS A 154 -0.63 4.18 12.87
C LYS A 154 -1.16 5.04 11.72
N SER A 155 -0.26 5.57 10.88
CA SER A 155 -0.69 6.02 9.56
C SER A 155 -1.00 4.80 8.70
N VAL A 156 -1.96 4.90 7.79
CA VAL A 156 -2.45 3.75 7.01
C VAL A 156 -2.20 4.01 5.53
N LEU A 157 -1.31 3.23 4.93
CA LEU A 157 -1.07 3.18 3.48
C LEU A 157 -1.91 2.04 2.89
N ILE A 158 -2.68 2.32 1.85
CA ILE A 158 -3.58 1.34 1.23
C ILE A 158 -3.33 1.32 -0.26
N TYR A 159 -3.06 0.14 -0.81
CA TYR A 159 -3.07 -0.08 -2.25
C TYR A 159 -4.50 -0.25 -2.76
N GLN A 160 -4.83 0.42 -3.87
CA GLN A 160 -6.15 0.39 -4.48
C GLN A 160 -6.04 0.25 -6.00
N HIS A 161 -6.66 -0.80 -6.54
CA HIS A 161 -6.87 -0.91 -7.99
C HIS A 161 -7.94 0.09 -8.45
N PHE A 162 -7.74 0.67 -9.64
CA PHE A 162 -8.80 1.44 -10.28
C PHE A 162 -9.97 0.53 -10.65
N SER A 163 -11.19 1.01 -10.41
CA SER A 163 -12.39 0.40 -10.97
C SER A 163 -12.55 0.79 -12.46
N ARG A 164 -13.58 0.26 -13.13
CA ARG A 164 -13.86 0.55 -14.56
C ARG A 164 -14.48 1.95 -14.80
N MET A 165 -14.35 2.87 -13.85
CA MET A 165 -14.85 4.24 -13.98
C MET A 165 -13.73 5.23 -14.29
N ASN A 166 -14.09 6.50 -14.53
CA ASN A 166 -13.11 7.57 -14.65
C ASN A 166 -12.24 7.67 -13.39
N ARG A 167 -10.91 7.79 -13.57
CA ARG A 167 -9.93 7.71 -12.48
C ARG A 167 -10.08 8.84 -11.47
N ASP A 168 -10.29 10.06 -11.93
CA ASP A 168 -10.39 11.23 -11.05
C ASP A 168 -11.66 11.14 -10.23
N LYS A 169 -12.78 10.78 -10.87
CA LYS A 169 -14.05 10.51 -10.17
C LYS A 169 -13.90 9.39 -9.14
N PHE A 170 -13.20 8.31 -9.47
CA PHE A 170 -12.94 7.20 -8.55
C PHE A 170 -12.13 7.66 -7.32
N ILE A 171 -11.07 8.44 -7.55
CA ILE A 171 -10.23 8.99 -6.48
C ILE A 171 -11.07 9.91 -5.59
N ASP A 172 -11.83 10.83 -6.17
CA ASP A 172 -12.68 11.78 -5.44
C ASP A 172 -13.71 11.06 -4.56
N GLU A 173 -14.35 10.00 -5.07
CA GLU A 173 -15.27 9.18 -4.29
C GLU A 173 -14.58 8.50 -3.11
N LYS A 174 -13.39 7.92 -3.32
CA LYS A 174 -12.63 7.27 -2.23
C LYS A 174 -12.08 8.26 -1.21
N VAL A 175 -11.66 9.45 -1.62
CA VAL A 175 -11.28 10.52 -0.71
C VAL A 175 -12.48 10.94 0.14
N LYS A 176 -13.67 11.12 -0.48
CA LYS A 176 -14.90 11.45 0.26
C LYS A 176 -15.28 10.36 1.26
N ASP A 177 -15.21 9.09 0.88
CA ASP A 177 -15.45 7.97 1.80
C ASP A 177 -14.50 8.05 3.00
N MET A 178 -13.19 8.27 2.77
CA MET A 178 -12.21 8.40 3.84
C MET A 178 -12.48 9.60 4.76
N VAL A 179 -12.87 10.75 4.21
CA VAL A 179 -13.24 11.93 5.01
C VAL A 179 -14.48 11.64 5.84
N VAL A 180 -15.47 10.93 5.31
CA VAL A 180 -16.67 10.53 6.07
C VAL A 180 -16.31 9.59 7.22
N HIS A 181 -15.44 8.60 6.97
CA HIS A 181 -15.07 7.60 7.98
C HIS A 181 -14.10 8.15 9.04
N PHE A 182 -13.14 9.00 8.65
CA PHE A 182 -12.01 9.37 9.50
C PHE A 182 -11.90 10.87 9.79
N SER A 183 -12.73 11.72 9.15
CA SER A 183 -12.65 13.19 9.21
C SER A 183 -11.29 13.76 8.78
N ILE A 184 -10.55 13.01 7.94
CA ILE A 184 -9.18 13.29 7.54
C ILE A 184 -9.03 13.02 6.04
N GLU A 185 -8.33 13.89 5.34
CA GLU A 185 -8.00 13.71 3.93
C GLU A 185 -6.70 12.90 3.77
N PRO A 186 -6.68 11.85 2.93
CA PRO A 186 -5.47 11.08 2.66
C PRO A 186 -4.54 11.85 1.71
N PHE A 187 -3.23 11.59 1.80
CA PHE A 187 -2.37 11.81 0.64
C PHE A 187 -2.77 10.81 -0.46
N VAL A 188 -2.83 11.27 -1.70
CA VAL A 188 -3.15 10.42 -2.87
C VAL A 188 -1.89 10.26 -3.70
N ILE A 189 -1.46 9.02 -3.93
CA ILE A 189 -0.30 8.68 -4.76
C ILE A 189 -0.85 7.94 -5.98
N GLN A 190 -1.17 8.69 -7.02
CA GLN A 190 -1.68 8.13 -8.27
C GLN A 190 -0.54 7.57 -9.10
N VAL A 191 -0.75 6.37 -9.63
CA VAL A 191 0.21 5.67 -10.47
C VAL A 191 -0.49 5.14 -11.72
N LYS A 192 0.25 4.55 -12.65
CA LYS A 192 -0.30 4.23 -13.98
C LYS A 192 -1.56 3.35 -13.96
N HIS A 193 -1.61 2.35 -13.07
CA HIS A 193 -2.66 1.32 -13.06
C HIS A 193 -3.37 1.15 -11.70
N SER A 194 -2.98 1.93 -10.70
CA SER A 194 -3.52 1.88 -9.35
C SER A 194 -3.37 3.24 -8.69
N VAL A 195 -3.79 3.34 -7.45
CA VAL A 195 -3.62 4.51 -6.59
C VAL A 195 -3.34 4.02 -5.18
N TYR A 196 -2.51 4.75 -4.45
CA TYR A 196 -2.35 4.55 -3.02
C TYR A 196 -3.01 5.69 -2.27
N PHE A 197 -3.68 5.36 -1.18
CA PHE A 197 -4.18 6.32 -0.22
C PHE A 197 -3.38 6.19 1.07
N LEU A 198 -2.83 7.30 1.55
CA LEU A 198 -2.09 7.34 2.81
C LEU A 198 -2.82 8.25 3.79
N LEU A 199 -3.53 7.65 4.72
CA LEU A 199 -4.19 8.32 5.84
C LEU A 199 -3.14 8.63 6.92
N PRO A 200 -2.78 9.91 7.14
CA PRO A 200 -1.70 10.25 8.05
C PRO A 200 -2.20 10.43 9.49
N GLN A 201 -1.46 9.91 10.45
CA GLN A 201 -1.52 10.43 11.81
C GLN A 201 -0.97 11.86 11.81
N LYS A 202 -1.56 12.74 12.64
CA LYS A 202 -1.15 14.16 12.75
C LYS A 202 0.36 14.33 12.93
N LYS A 203 0.95 13.51 13.81
CA LYS A 203 2.40 13.51 14.11
C LYS A 203 3.28 13.10 12.92
N HIS A 204 2.73 12.41 11.92
CA HIS A 204 3.47 11.91 10.76
C HIS A 204 3.34 12.80 9.51
N VAL A 205 2.42 13.77 9.48
CA VAL A 205 2.10 14.57 8.27
C VAL A 205 3.34 15.20 7.63
N MET A 206 4.16 15.91 8.39
CA MET A 206 5.34 16.60 7.83
C MET A 206 6.40 15.63 7.29
N LYS A 207 6.61 14.50 7.99
CA LYS A 207 7.56 13.44 7.61
C LYS A 207 7.08 12.73 6.35
N ILE A 208 5.78 12.41 6.26
CA ILE A 208 5.13 11.87 5.05
C ILE A 208 5.26 12.83 3.89
N LYS A 209 4.91 14.11 4.08
CA LYS A 209 4.99 15.14 3.04
C LYS A 209 6.39 15.22 2.43
N LYS A 210 7.42 15.30 3.27
CA LYS A 210 8.81 15.33 2.80
C LYS A 210 9.19 14.07 2.03
N ALA A 211 8.83 12.89 2.55
CA ALA A 211 9.13 11.61 1.90
C ALA A 211 8.42 11.45 0.55
N LEU A 212 7.14 11.82 0.47
CA LEU A 212 6.40 11.74 -0.78
C LEU A 212 6.89 12.77 -1.81
N GLN A 213 7.26 13.97 -1.39
CA GLN A 213 7.88 14.97 -2.28
C GLN A 213 9.18 14.44 -2.88
N ASP A 214 10.04 13.82 -2.07
CA ASP A 214 11.30 13.23 -2.55
C ASP A 214 11.07 12.02 -3.46
N TYR A 215 10.18 11.10 -3.05
CA TYR A 215 9.76 9.98 -3.87
C TYR A 215 9.26 10.43 -5.25
N ASN A 216 8.44 11.48 -5.29
CA ASN A 216 7.91 12.01 -6.54
C ASN A 216 8.99 12.61 -7.44
N ASN A 217 10.10 13.12 -6.90
CA ASN A 217 11.22 13.57 -7.73
C ASN A 217 11.91 12.39 -8.44
N SER A 218 12.00 11.26 -7.76
CA SER A 218 12.56 10.01 -8.31
C SER A 218 11.60 9.33 -9.29
N TRP A 219 10.28 9.48 -9.09
CA TRP A 219 9.23 8.84 -9.88
C TRP A 219 8.42 9.79 -10.78
N LYS A 220 8.93 11.01 -11.05
CA LYS A 220 8.16 12.18 -11.56
C LYS A 220 7.34 12.00 -12.84
N THR A 221 7.61 10.97 -13.63
CA THR A 221 6.92 10.64 -14.89
C THR A 221 5.85 9.57 -14.72
N LEU A 222 5.81 8.89 -13.58
CA LEU A 222 4.97 7.72 -13.31
C LEU A 222 4.06 7.89 -12.10
N THR A 223 4.32 8.89 -11.26
CA THR A 223 3.54 9.23 -10.08
C THR A 223 3.03 10.67 -10.13
N THR A 224 1.80 10.85 -9.68
CA THR A 224 1.23 12.14 -9.31
C THR A 224 0.85 12.07 -7.84
N ILE A 225 1.29 13.03 -7.03
CA ILE A 225 1.00 13.07 -5.60
C ILE A 225 0.16 14.30 -5.26
N THR A 226 -0.99 14.07 -4.65
CA THR A 226 -1.85 15.11 -4.08
C THR A 226 -1.62 15.19 -2.57
N ASP A 227 -1.22 16.37 -2.11
CA ASP A 227 -1.05 16.72 -0.70
C ASP A 227 -2.22 17.62 -0.24
N PRO A 228 -3.13 17.13 0.63
CA PRO A 228 -4.26 17.93 1.11
C PRO A 228 -3.88 18.90 2.24
N TYR A 229 -2.61 18.93 2.68
CA TYR A 229 -2.09 19.77 3.78
C TYR A 229 -1.21 20.92 3.27
N THR A 230 -1.53 21.46 2.09
CA THR A 230 -0.77 22.55 1.43
C THR A 230 -1.09 23.95 1.97
N SER A 231 -2.18 24.12 2.73
CA SER A 231 -2.49 25.38 3.43
C SER A 231 -2.34 25.22 4.95
N LYS A 232 -1.94 26.29 5.66
CA LYS A 232 -1.78 26.31 7.13
C LYS A 232 -3.07 26.00 7.93
N SER A 233 -4.19 25.71 7.26
CA SER A 233 -5.47 25.37 7.89
C SER A 233 -6.08 24.10 7.29
N SER A 234 -5.74 22.92 7.81
CA SER A 234 -6.61 21.74 7.72
C SER A 234 -6.51 20.93 9.03
N ARG A 235 -7.57 21.03 9.84
CA ARG A 235 -8.67 20.04 9.96
C ARG A 235 -8.19 18.65 10.39
N PHE A 236 -7.48 18.60 11.52
CA PHE A 236 -7.60 17.45 12.43
C PHE A 236 -8.67 17.82 13.46
N GLU A 237 -9.95 17.70 13.10
CA GLU A 237 -10.98 17.67 14.15
C GLU A 237 -10.90 16.29 14.84
N PRO A 238 -11.02 16.24 16.18
CA PRO A 238 -10.95 14.98 16.90
C PRO A 238 -12.07 14.04 16.42
N LEU A 239 -11.72 12.77 16.18
CA LEU A 239 -12.67 11.69 15.95
C LEU A 239 -13.77 11.78 17.02
N LYS A 240 -15.01 12.07 16.61
CA LYS A 240 -16.15 11.94 17.52
C LYS A 240 -16.20 10.46 17.91
N SER A 241 -16.14 10.21 19.22
CA SER A 241 -16.30 8.86 19.75
C SER A 241 -17.63 8.31 19.27
N PRO A 242 -17.69 7.10 18.69
CA PRO A 242 -18.97 6.48 18.41
C PRO A 242 -19.64 6.19 19.76
N LEU A 243 -20.84 6.74 19.94
CA LEU A 243 -21.81 6.27 20.93
C LEU A 243 -22.26 4.85 20.56
#